data_AF-A0A1M6KUI2-F1
#
_entry.id   AF-A0A1M6KUI2-F1
#
_cell.length_a   1.000
_cell.length_b   1.000
_cell.length_c   1.000
_cell.angle_alpha   90.00
_cell.angle_beta   90.00
_cell.angle_gamma   90.00
#
_symmetry.space_group_name_H-M   'P 1'
#
loop_
_entity.id
_entity.type
_entity.pdbx_description
1 polymer ?
#
loop_
_entity_poly.entity_id
_entity_poly.type
_entity_poly.pdbx_seq_one_letter_code
_entity_poly.pdbx_strand_id
1 'polypeptide(L)'
;MLSRLETMVLMGMELPLPAIQRQIASGIDIIVHLGRMRDKSRKVLEIAEILGYENGVIRTQTLYEFREEKGVQRNDTENIRNTGNAENAEDTGGTARPEVPEYAEKAERAENAADAAEGRMHGQLMKICELTQKEKLLAAGYQEI
;
A
#
# COMPACT_ATOMS: atom_id res chain seq x y z
N MET A 1 10.71 -3.87 4.31
CA MET A 1 10.93 -2.45 4.65
C MET A 1 11.79 -2.22 5.90
N LEU A 2 11.67 -3.03 6.96
CA LEU A 2 12.27 -2.73 8.27
C LEU A 2 13.69 -3.24 8.52
N SER A 3 14.22 -4.15 7.68
CA SER A 3 15.52 -4.79 7.87
C SER A 3 16.70 -3.82 8.02
N ARG A 4 16.65 -2.65 7.37
CA ARG A 4 17.69 -1.63 7.51
C ARG A 4 17.71 -1.00 8.90
N LEU A 5 16.54 -0.77 9.51
CA LEU A 5 16.45 -0.25 10.88
C LEU A 5 16.98 -1.26 11.88
N GLU A 6 16.60 -2.54 11.74
CA GLU A 6 17.13 -3.63 12.57
C GLU A 6 18.66 -3.68 12.50
N THR A 7 19.20 -3.67 11.28
CA THR A 7 20.64 -3.68 11.02
C THR A 7 21.35 -2.47 11.63
N MET A 8 20.77 -1.26 11.48
CA MET A 8 21.34 -0.03 12.03
C MET A 8 21.44 -0.08 13.56
N VAL A 9 20.41 -0.61 14.23
CA VAL A 9 20.43 -0.75 15.71
C VAL A 9 21.45 -1.79 16.13
N LEU A 10 21.50 -2.94 15.46
CA LEU A 10 22.47 -4.01 15.74
C LEU A 10 23.93 -3.55 15.58
N MET A 11 24.20 -2.63 14.65
CA MET A 11 25.55 -2.05 14.49
C MET A 11 25.94 -1.10 15.62
N GLY A 12 24.97 -0.48 16.30
CA GLY A 12 25.22 0.47 17.39
C GLY A 12 25.24 -0.18 18.78
N MET A 13 24.56 -1.32 18.95
CA MET A 13 24.47 -2.06 20.20
C MET A 13 24.02 -3.50 19.99
N GLU A 14 24.50 -4.40 20.83
CA GLU A 14 24.07 -5.80 20.84
C GLU A 14 22.81 -5.97 21.71
N LEU A 15 21.65 -5.74 21.10
CA LEU A 15 20.37 -6.14 21.68
C LEU A 15 19.84 -7.41 21.00
N PRO A 16 19.11 -8.29 21.71
CA PRO A 16 18.41 -9.38 21.07
C PRO A 16 17.47 -8.87 19.97
N LEU A 17 17.48 -9.49 18.78
CA LEU A 17 16.64 -9.08 17.65
C LEU A 17 15.15 -8.91 18.01
N PRO A 18 14.53 -9.79 18.84
CA PRO A 18 13.15 -9.60 19.29
C PRO A 18 12.92 -8.33 20.12
N ALA A 19 13.94 -7.85 20.86
CA ALA A 19 13.84 -6.61 21.62
C ALA A 19 13.83 -5.40 20.68
N ILE A 20 14.73 -5.40 19.68
CA ILE A 20 14.79 -4.36 18.65
C ILE A 20 13.47 -4.28 17.89
N GLN A 21 12.94 -5.42 17.46
CA GLN A 21 11.68 -5.48 16.72
C GLN A 21 10.48 -4.96 17.53
N ARG A 22 10.42 -5.26 18.83
CA ARG A 22 9.41 -4.68 19.74
C ARG A 22 9.56 -3.17 19.87
N GLN A 23 10.79 -2.66 19.98
CA GLN A 23 11.03 -1.21 20.06
C GLN A 23 10.61 -0.50 18.77
N ILE A 24 10.96 -1.07 17.61
CA ILE A 24 10.52 -0.55 16.31
C ILE A 24 8.99 -0.56 16.22
N ALA A 25 8.35 -1.67 16.57
CA ALA A 25 6.89 -1.80 16.50
C ALA A 25 6.14 -0.88 17.47
N SER A 26 6.74 -0.55 18.62
CA SER A 26 6.15 0.35 19.61
C SER A 26 6.39 1.82 19.29
N GLY A 27 7.49 2.15 18.60
CA GLY A 27 7.92 3.53 18.36
C GLY A 27 7.55 4.09 16.99
N ILE A 28 6.97 3.27 16.10
CA ILE A 28 6.59 3.67 14.75
C ILE A 28 5.14 3.26 14.50
N ASP A 29 4.30 4.23 14.14
CA ASP A 29 2.89 3.98 13.82
C ASP A 29 2.66 3.83 12.31
N ILE A 30 3.27 4.71 11.49
CA ILE A 30 3.09 4.76 10.04
C ILE A 30 4.44 4.75 9.34
N ILE A 31 4.54 4.00 8.23
CA ILE A 31 5.71 4.00 7.35
C ILE A 31 5.28 4.37 5.93
N VAL A 32 5.94 5.39 5.38
CA VAL A 32 5.79 5.79 3.98
C VAL A 32 6.99 5.25 3.20
N HIS A 33 6.75 4.29 2.32
CA HIS A 33 7.77 3.75 1.43
C HIS A 33 7.86 4.57 0.16
N LEU A 34 9.04 5.15 -0.09
CA LEU A 34 9.33 5.86 -1.33
C LEU A 34 10.21 4.98 -2.23
N GLY A 35 9.89 4.96 -3.51
CA GLY A 35 10.66 4.27 -4.53
C GLY A 35 11.05 5.21 -5.65
N ARG A 36 12.14 4.87 -6.33
CA ARG A 36 12.53 5.53 -7.57
C ARG A 36 11.94 4.75 -8.75
N MET A 37 11.06 5.41 -9.49
CA MET A 37 10.37 4.87 -10.65
C MET A 37 11.32 4.79 -11.86
N ARG A 38 10.88 4.09 -12.91
CA ARG A 38 11.67 3.90 -14.16
C ARG A 38 11.94 5.23 -14.86
N ASP A 39 11.01 6.18 -14.74
CA ASP A 39 11.14 7.57 -15.20
C ASP A 39 12.08 8.43 -14.32
N LYS A 40 12.76 7.82 -13.33
CA LYS A 40 13.65 8.44 -12.33
C LYS A 40 12.93 9.33 -11.31
N SER A 41 11.61 9.50 -11.40
CA SER A 41 10.83 10.20 -10.39
C SER A 41 10.85 9.42 -9.07
N ARG A 42 10.70 10.12 -7.94
CA ARG A 42 10.45 9.49 -6.64
C ARG A 42 8.96 9.57 -6.36
N LYS A 43 8.34 8.42 -6.13
CA LYS A 43 6.92 8.33 -5.77
C LYS A 43 6.76 7.52 -4.50
N VAL A 44 5.68 7.81 -3.77
CA VAL A 44 5.25 6.96 -2.66
C VAL A 44 4.74 5.67 -3.27
N LEU A 45 5.37 4.55 -2.93
CA LEU A 45 4.98 3.21 -3.37
C LEU A 45 3.95 2.58 -2.44
N GLU A 46 4.09 2.84 -1.15
CA GLU A 46 3.28 2.21 -0.12
C GLU A 46 3.18 3.12 1.10
N ILE A 47 2.01 3.19 1.72
CA ILE A 47 1.83 3.71 3.08
C ILE A 47 1.29 2.55 3.91
N ALA A 48 2.02 2.16 4.94
CA ALA A 48 1.66 1.06 5.82
C ALA A 48 1.55 1.50 7.28
N GLU A 49 0.56 0.97 7.96
CA GLU A 49 0.40 1.05 9.41
C GLU A 49 1.15 -0.11 10.08
N ILE A 50 1.80 0.17 11.20
CA ILE A 50 2.36 -0.83 12.09
C ILE A 50 1.29 -1.23 13.11
N LEU A 51 0.89 -2.50 13.07
CA LEU A 51 -0.11 -3.02 14.00
C LEU A 51 0.52 -3.44 15.34
N GLY A 52 1.78 -3.87 15.32
CA GLY A 52 2.51 -4.29 16.51
C GLY A 52 3.51 -5.41 16.24
N TYR A 53 3.89 -6.12 17.31
CA TYR A 53 4.81 -7.26 17.26
C TYR A 53 4.14 -8.51 17.81
N GLU A 54 3.88 -9.49 16.94
CA GLU A 54 3.17 -10.72 17.27
C GLU A 54 3.88 -11.93 16.67
N ASN A 55 3.90 -13.05 17.40
CA ASN A 55 4.50 -14.32 16.93
C ASN A 55 5.94 -14.19 16.41
N GLY A 56 6.71 -13.26 16.97
CA GLY A 56 8.11 -13.05 16.57
C GLY A 56 8.31 -12.14 15.37
N VAL A 57 7.26 -11.52 14.82
CA VAL A 57 7.31 -10.69 13.60
C VAL A 57 6.55 -9.38 13.79
N ILE A 58 7.07 -8.30 13.17
CA ILE A 58 6.36 -7.02 13.12
C ILE A 58 5.21 -7.14 12.12
N ARG A 59 3.99 -6.92 12.60
CA ARG A 59 2.77 -6.91 11.79
C ARG A 59 2.58 -5.54 11.18
N THR A 60 2.40 -5.51 9.87
CA THR A 60 2.07 -4.28 9.12
C THR A 60 0.78 -4.48 8.32
N GLN A 61 0.10 -3.38 8.03
CA GLN A 61 -1.06 -3.33 7.15
C GLN A 61 -0.89 -2.19 6.16
N THR A 62 -0.93 -2.52 4.87
CA THR A 62 -0.83 -1.52 3.81
C THR A 62 -2.12 -0.73 3.71
N LEU A 63 -2.08 0.56 4.02
CA LEU A 63 -3.21 1.47 3.90
C LEU A 63 -3.37 1.97 2.46
N TYR A 64 -2.24 2.27 1.82
CA TYR A 64 -2.18 2.75 0.46
C TYR A 64 -1.10 2.05 -0.35
N GLU A 65 -1.39 1.77 -1.61
CA GLU A 65 -0.46 1.15 -2.55
C GLU A 65 -0.47 1.92 -3.87
N PHE A 66 0.73 2.19 -4.38
CA PHE A 66 0.90 2.80 -5.68
C PHE A 66 0.58 1.78 -6.77
N ARG A 67 -0.39 2.11 -7.62
CA ARG A 67 -0.73 1.33 -8.80
C ARG A 67 -0.38 2.12 -10.04
N GLU A 68 0.50 1.56 -10.85
CA GLU A 68 0.75 2.06 -12.19
C GLU A 68 -0.56 1.94 -13.00
N GLU A 69 -0.98 3.04 -13.62
CA GLU A 69 -2.00 3.00 -14.65
C GLU A 69 -1.37 2.32 -15.87
N LYS A 70 -1.39 0.99 -15.85
CA LYS A 70 -1.12 0.24 -17.07
C LYS A 70 -2.21 0.63 -18.05
N GLY A 71 -1.84 1.37 -19.10
CA GLY A 71 -2.58 1.33 -20.35
C GLY A 71 -2.83 -0.14 -20.67
N VAL A 72 -4.11 -0.52 -20.75
CA VAL A 72 -4.63 -1.88 -20.91
C VAL A 72 -3.62 -2.81 -21.58
N GLN A 73 -2.99 -3.71 -20.81
CA GLN A 73 -2.31 -4.86 -21.38
C GLN A 73 -2.65 -6.13 -20.61
N ARG A 74 -3.52 -6.87 -21.31
CA ARG A 74 -3.65 -8.32 -21.47
C ARG A 74 -3.86 -9.15 -20.20
N ASN A 75 -5.08 -9.69 -20.14
CA ASN A 75 -5.50 -10.80 -19.30
C ASN A 75 -4.62 -12.02 -19.54
N ASP A 76 -3.50 -12.13 -18.84
CA ASP A 76 -2.77 -13.38 -18.76
C ASP A 76 -2.63 -13.74 -17.28
N THR A 77 -3.60 -14.49 -16.76
CA THR A 77 -3.37 -15.79 -16.09
C THR A 77 -4.73 -16.43 -15.84
N GLU A 78 -5.12 -17.32 -16.75
CA GLU A 78 -5.95 -18.47 -16.44
C GLU A 78 -5.41 -19.14 -15.17
N ASN A 79 -6.11 -19.02 -14.04
CA ASN A 79 -5.85 -19.89 -12.92
C ASN A 79 -6.72 -21.13 -13.08
N ILE A 80 -6.17 -22.11 -13.81
CA ILE A 80 -6.62 -23.49 -13.84
C ILE A 80 -6.52 -24.04 -12.41
N ARG A 81 -7.64 -24.06 -11.69
CA ARG A 81 -7.90 -25.00 -10.60
C ARG A 81 -9.30 -25.56 -10.74
N ASN A 82 -9.44 -26.50 -11.66
CA ASN A 82 -10.51 -27.48 -11.62
C ASN A 82 -10.13 -28.54 -10.58
N THR A 83 -10.85 -28.61 -9.47
CA THR A 83 -11.29 -29.86 -8.82
C THR A 83 -12.21 -29.55 -7.64
N GLY A 84 -13.50 -29.85 -7.80
CA GLY A 84 -14.41 -30.21 -6.71
C GLY A 84 -15.40 -29.13 -6.26
N ASN A 85 -16.68 -29.40 -6.55
CA ASN A 85 -17.92 -28.83 -6.01
C ASN A 85 -18.35 -27.44 -6.48
N ALA A 86 -19.24 -27.48 -7.49
CA ALA A 86 -20.35 -26.55 -7.60
C ALA A 86 -21.29 -26.71 -6.40
N GLU A 87 -21.89 -25.59 -5.99
CA GLU A 87 -23.13 -25.41 -5.21
C GLU A 87 -22.94 -24.37 -4.09
N ASN A 88 -23.11 -23.10 -4.48
CA ASN A 88 -23.99 -22.11 -3.85
C ASN A 88 -23.64 -20.74 -4.43
N ALA A 89 -24.45 -20.31 -5.39
CA ALA A 89 -24.47 -18.94 -5.87
C ALA A 89 -25.19 -18.09 -4.82
N GLU A 90 -24.43 -17.24 -4.13
CA GLU A 90 -24.97 -16.05 -3.47
C GLU A 90 -24.30 -14.83 -4.11
N ASP A 91 -25.03 -14.27 -5.07
CA ASP A 91 -24.86 -12.93 -5.62
C ASP A 91 -24.93 -11.92 -4.46
N THR A 92 -23.78 -11.50 -3.95
CA THR A 92 -23.75 -10.40 -2.99
C THR A 92 -22.55 -9.50 -3.22
N GLY A 93 -22.84 -8.31 -3.75
CA GLY A 93 -21.99 -7.14 -3.56
C GLY A 93 -20.90 -6.94 -4.60
N GLY A 94 -21.28 -6.68 -5.85
CA GLY A 94 -20.44 -5.87 -6.72
C GLY A 94 -20.16 -4.54 -6.01
N THR A 95 -18.92 -4.32 -5.57
CA THR A 95 -18.51 -3.00 -5.07
C THR A 95 -18.60 -2.06 -6.26
N ALA A 96 -19.61 -1.19 -6.25
CA ALA A 96 -19.80 -0.17 -7.27
C ALA A 96 -18.49 0.62 -7.39
N ARG A 97 -17.91 0.62 -8.60
CA ARG A 97 -16.88 1.61 -8.95
C ARG A 97 -17.51 2.99 -8.69
N PRO A 98 -16.82 3.92 -8.01
CA PRO A 98 -17.35 5.26 -7.84
C PRO A 98 -17.65 5.87 -9.22
N GLU A 99 -18.83 6.48 -9.39
CA GLU A 99 -19.20 7.17 -10.62
C GLU A 99 -18.25 8.37 -10.81
N VAL A 100 -17.32 8.26 -11.76
CA VAL A 100 -16.35 9.31 -12.06
C VAL A 100 -17.02 10.29 -13.04
N PRO A 101 -17.12 11.60 -12.73
CA PRO A 101 -17.74 12.56 -13.64
C PRO A 101 -17.00 12.66 -14.99
N GLU A 102 -17.73 12.84 -16.10
CA GLU A 102 -17.18 12.86 -17.47
C GLU A 102 -16.06 13.91 -17.70
N TYR A 103 -16.09 15.01 -16.93
CA TYR A 103 -15.03 16.03 -16.97
C TYR A 103 -13.71 15.55 -16.34
N ALA A 104 -13.78 14.68 -15.33
CA ALA A 104 -12.62 14.06 -14.71
C ALA A 104 -12.01 13.02 -15.65
N GLU A 105 -12.83 12.21 -16.35
CA GLU A 105 -12.32 11.28 -17.37
C GLU A 105 -11.61 12.00 -18.54
N LYS A 106 -12.11 13.17 -18.96
CA LYS A 106 -11.48 14.01 -19.98
C LYS A 106 -10.16 14.64 -19.49
N ALA A 107 -10.11 15.05 -18.23
CA ALA A 107 -8.90 15.59 -17.61
C ALA A 107 -7.83 14.51 -17.44
N GLU A 108 -8.19 13.34 -16.91
CA GLU A 108 -7.31 12.16 -16.81
C GLU A 108 -6.75 11.76 -18.17
N ARG A 109 -7.59 11.74 -19.24
CA ARG A 109 -7.10 11.44 -20.59
C ARG A 109 -6.10 12.47 -21.13
N ALA A 110 -6.30 13.76 -20.82
CA ALA A 110 -5.40 14.82 -21.28
C ALA A 110 -4.06 14.80 -20.52
N GLU A 111 -4.12 14.56 -19.21
CA GLU A 111 -2.95 14.42 -18.33
C GLU A 111 -2.13 13.19 -18.73
N ASN A 112 -2.78 12.03 -18.88
CA ASN A 112 -2.16 10.79 -19.33
C ASN A 112 -1.48 10.93 -20.71
N ALA A 113 -2.04 11.74 -21.61
CA ALA A 113 -1.46 11.99 -22.94
C ALA A 113 -0.23 12.92 -22.90
N ALA A 114 -0.23 13.94 -22.04
CA ALA A 114 0.91 14.84 -21.86
C ALA A 114 2.09 14.12 -21.21
N ASP A 115 1.82 13.31 -20.19
CA ASP A 115 2.86 12.59 -19.45
C ASP A 115 3.42 11.38 -20.21
N ALA A 116 2.64 10.76 -21.10
CA ALA A 116 3.14 9.77 -22.06
C ALA A 116 4.18 10.39 -23.02
N ALA A 117 4.03 11.67 -23.37
CA ALA A 117 5.01 12.40 -24.18
C ALA A 117 6.29 12.74 -23.39
N GLU A 118 6.20 12.92 -22.06
CA GLU A 118 7.34 13.17 -21.17
C GLU A 118 7.99 11.88 -20.61
N GLY A 119 7.44 10.70 -20.92
CA GLY A 119 7.92 9.42 -20.39
C GLY A 119 7.71 9.24 -18.89
N ARG A 120 6.78 10.00 -18.29
CA ARG A 120 6.44 9.92 -16.87
C ARG A 120 5.50 8.75 -16.60
N MET A 121 5.84 7.96 -15.60
CA MET A 121 5.03 6.81 -15.19
C MET A 121 3.76 7.30 -14.49
N HIS A 122 2.63 7.04 -15.13
CA HIS A 122 1.30 7.29 -14.62
C HIS A 122 0.91 6.22 -13.59
N GLY A 123 0.37 6.68 -12.48
CA GLY A 123 -0.09 5.80 -11.42
C GLY A 123 -0.59 6.61 -10.24
N GLN A 124 -1.58 6.05 -9.57
CA GLN A 124 -2.26 6.68 -8.46
C GLN A 124 -2.02 5.86 -7.19
N LEU A 125 -1.98 6.57 -6.07
CA LEU A 125 -1.88 5.94 -4.76
C LEU A 125 -3.30 5.52 -4.34
N MET A 126 -3.58 4.23 -4.45
CA MET A 126 -4.91 3.68 -4.16
C MET A 126 -5.02 3.33 -2.69
N LYS A 127 -6.09 3.80 -2.04
CA LYS A 127 -6.45 3.36 -0.69
C LYS A 127 -6.92 1.90 -0.76
N ILE A 128 -6.30 1.03 0.01
CA ILE A 128 -6.65 -0.39 0.13
C ILE A 128 -7.42 -0.65 1.43
N CYS A 129 -6.99 -0.02 2.52
CA CYS A 129 -7.53 -0.25 3.86
C CYS A 129 -7.85 1.06 4.57
N GLU A 130 -8.74 0.99 5.55
CA GLU A 130 -8.87 2.03 6.58
C GLU A 130 -7.80 1.85 7.66
N LEU A 131 -7.39 2.97 8.25
CA LEU A 131 -6.52 3.00 9.42
C LEU A 131 -7.19 2.30 10.60
N THR A 132 -6.48 1.35 11.23
CA THR A 132 -7.05 0.52 12.30
C THR A 132 -6.85 1.14 13.68
N GLN A 133 -5.73 1.81 13.94
CA GLN A 133 -5.38 2.37 15.26
C GLN A 133 -5.77 3.85 15.42
N LYS A 134 -6.96 4.25 14.94
CA LYS A 134 -7.42 5.66 15.00
C LYS A 134 -7.41 6.23 16.42
N GLU A 135 -7.88 5.47 17.41
CA GLU A 135 -7.91 5.90 18.81
C GLU A 135 -6.52 6.16 19.39
N LYS A 136 -5.53 5.35 19.01
CA LYS A 136 -4.13 5.50 19.44
C LYS A 136 -3.53 6.79 18.88
N LEU A 137 -3.82 7.11 17.62
CA LEU A 137 -3.35 8.33 16.97
C LEU A 137 -4.05 9.57 17.55
N LEU A 138 -5.36 9.48 17.82
CA LEU A 138 -6.09 10.52 18.53
C LEU A 138 -5.52 10.76 19.94
N ALA A 139 -5.19 9.70 20.67
CA ALA A 139 -4.54 9.79 21.99
C ALA A 139 -3.12 10.40 21.92
N ALA A 140 -2.42 10.24 20.80
CA ALA A 140 -1.14 10.87 20.53
C ALA A 140 -1.25 12.35 20.07
N GLY A 141 -2.48 12.89 19.97
CA GLY A 141 -2.73 14.30 19.66
C GLY A 141 -2.90 14.63 18.18
N TYR A 142 -3.03 13.62 17.31
CA TYR A 142 -3.36 13.84 15.90
C TYR A 142 -4.86 14.16 15.74
N GLN A 143 -5.20 15.17 14.95
CA GLN A 143 -6.60 15.52 14.65
C GLN A 143 -7.14 14.67 13.50
N GLU A 144 -8.44 14.35 13.52
CA GLU A 144 -9.14 13.82 12.34
C GLU A 144 -9.17 14.89 11.24
N ILE A 145 -8.70 14.52 10.04
CA ILE A 145 -8.71 15.34 8.82
C ILE A 145 -9.94 14.98 7.99
#